data_AF-A0A967N6T1-F1
#
_entry.id   AF-A0A967N6T1-F1
#
_cell.length_a   1.000
_cell.length_b   1.000
_cell.length_c   1.000
_cell.angle_alpha   90.00
_cell.angle_beta   90.00
_cell.angle_gamma   90.00
#
_symmetry.space_group_name_H-M   'P 1'
#
loop_
_entity.id
_entity.type
_entity.pdbx_description
1 polymer ?
#
loop_
_entity_poly.entity_id
_entity_poly.type
_entity_poly.pdbx_seq_one_letter_code
_entity_poly.pdbx_strand_id
1 'polypeptide(L)' 'RGLPSSAYCVWGPFDEETHYFNPSLKEFMINLIVDDLDGALSQVEEGGATLVGGVEEYDYGRFG' A
#
# COMPACT_ATOMS: atom_id res chain seq x y z
N ARG A 1 1.79 17.39 -11.55
CA ARG A 1 2.31 17.07 -10.20
C ARG A 1 3.42 16.05 -10.39
N GLY A 2 4.67 16.40 -10.09
CA GLY A 2 5.81 15.49 -10.18
C GLY A 2 6.00 14.73 -8.88
N LEU A 3 6.61 13.55 -8.94
CA LEU A 3 7.04 12.80 -7.75
C LEU A 3 7.88 13.71 -6.84
N PRO A 4 7.80 13.58 -5.50
CA PRO A 4 8.71 14.27 -4.60
C PRO A 4 10.16 14.05 -5.06
N SER A 5 11.03 15.06 -4.91
CA SER A 5 12.45 14.91 -5.23
C SER A 5 13.15 13.82 -4.40
N SER A 6 12.50 13.35 -3.34
CA SER A 6 12.90 12.23 -2.49
C SER A 6 12.25 10.89 -2.86
N ALA A 7 11.52 10.80 -3.97
CA ALA A 7 10.92 9.54 -4.38
C ALA A 7 11.98 8.60 -4.98
N TYR A 8 12.06 7.39 -4.46
CA TYR A 8 12.90 6.32 -4.98
C TYR A 8 12.11 5.01 -5.03
N CYS A 9 12.46 4.14 -5.97
CA CYS A 9 11.95 2.78 -5.99
C CYS A 9 12.73 1.96 -4.96
N VAL A 10 12.01 1.34 -4.03
CA VAL A 10 12.57 0.38 -3.09
C VAL A 10 12.23 -1.02 -3.57
N TRP A 11 13.24 -1.88 -3.63
CA TRP A 11 13.05 -3.31 -3.83
C TRP A 11 13.64 -4.04 -2.63
N GLY A 12 12.86 -4.97 -2.08
CA GLY A 12 13.27 -5.80 -0.95
C GLY A 12 12.56 -7.16 -1.01
N PRO A 13 13.27 -8.26 -0.78
CA PRO A 13 12.66 -9.58 -0.68
C PRO A 13 11.95 -9.74 0.67
N PHE A 14 10.96 -10.63 0.70
CA PHE A 14 10.41 -11.17 1.94
C PHE A 14 10.95 -12.58 2.18
N ASP A 15 10.95 -13.03 3.43
CA ASP A 15 11.22 -14.44 3.76
C ASP A 15 10.24 -15.37 3.04
N GLU A 16 10.75 -16.52 2.59
CA GLU A 16 9.97 -17.53 1.85
C GLU A 16 8.76 -18.05 2.68
N GLU A 17 8.93 -18.13 3.99
CA GLU A 17 7.91 -18.63 4.92
C GLU A 17 7.05 -17.51 5.55
N THR A 18 7.07 -16.29 4.99
CA THR A 18 6.30 -15.17 5.54
C THR A 18 4.79 -15.39 5.44
N HIS A 19 4.06 -14.88 6.44
CA HIS A 19 2.59 -14.80 6.42
C HIS A 19 2.07 -13.38 6.17
N TYR A 20 2.97 -12.44 5.83
CA TYR A 20 2.66 -11.01 5.72
C TYR A 20 1.58 -10.70 4.68
N PHE A 21 1.52 -11.48 3.58
CA PHE A 21 0.57 -11.22 2.50
C PHE A 21 -0.83 -11.75 2.76
N ASN A 22 -1.07 -12.51 3.84
CA ASN A 22 -2.39 -13.04 4.14
C ASN A 22 -3.40 -11.89 4.32
N PRO A 23 -4.61 -11.97 3.72
CA PRO A 23 -5.22 -13.15 3.07
C PRO A 23 -4.96 -13.28 1.55
N SER A 24 -4.10 -12.45 0.96
CA SER A 24 -3.77 -12.51 -0.46
C SER A 24 -2.94 -13.75 -0.81
N LEU A 25 -3.19 -14.32 -2.00
CA LEU A 25 -2.37 -15.40 -2.59
C LEU A 25 -1.23 -14.87 -3.48
N LYS A 26 -1.02 -13.54 -3.51
CA LYS A 26 0.06 -12.93 -4.27
C LYS A 26 1.33 -12.91 -3.44
N GLU A 27 2.45 -13.22 -4.08
CA GLU A 27 3.78 -13.32 -3.45
C GLU A 27 4.54 -11.97 -3.46
N PHE A 28 3.86 -10.89 -3.84
CA PHE A 28 4.44 -9.55 -3.88
C PHE A 28 3.39 -8.49 -3.53
N MET A 29 3.90 -7.33 -3.11
CA MET A 29 3.10 -6.12 -2.93
C MET A 29 3.78 -4.94 -3.62
N ILE A 30 2.99 -3.93 -3.96
CA ILE A 30 3.49 -2.64 -4.42
C ILE A 30 3.00 -1.63 -3.40
N ASN A 31 3.94 -0.88 -2.82
CA ASN A 31 3.61 0.25 -1.95
C ASN A 31 3.63 1.54 -2.77
N LEU A 32 2.52 2.28 -2.80
CA LEU A 32 2.36 3.49 -3.60
C LEU A 32 2.23 4.70 -2.67
N ILE A 33 2.98 5.76 -2.98
CA ILE A 33 2.78 7.07 -2.36
C ILE A 33 1.73 7.81 -3.18
N VAL A 34 0.64 8.18 -2.53
CA VAL A 34 -0.47 8.96 -3.12
C VAL A 34 -0.58 10.31 -2.41
N ASP A 35 -1.09 11.31 -3.12
CA ASP A 35 -1.36 12.64 -2.56
C ASP A 35 -2.72 12.75 -1.86
N ASP A 36 -3.60 11.77 -2.09
CA ASP A 36 -4.91 11.62 -1.44
C ASP A 36 -5.18 10.13 -1.15
N LEU A 37 -4.97 9.71 0.10
CA LEU A 37 -5.16 8.32 0.52
C LEU A 37 -6.64 7.92 0.52
N ASP A 38 -7.52 8.79 1.02
CA ASP A 38 -8.95 8.47 1.14
C ASP A 38 -9.59 8.33 -0.24
N GLY A 39 -9.22 9.20 -1.19
CA GLY A 39 -9.64 9.09 -2.59
C GLY A 39 -9.06 7.87 -3.31
N ALA A 40 -7.83 7.44 -2.97
CA ALA A 40 -7.25 6.23 -3.52
C ALA A 40 -7.99 4.97 -3.02
N LEU A 41 -8.30 4.90 -1.73
CA LEU A 41 -9.03 3.77 -1.13
C LEU A 41 -10.45 3.65 -1.71
N SER A 42 -11.15 4.79 -1.89
CA SER A 42 -12.47 4.80 -2.57
C SER A 42 -12.39 4.18 -3.97
N GLN A 43 -11.36 4.53 -4.75
CA GLN A 43 -11.17 3.96 -6.10
C GLN A 43 -10.85 2.46 -6.07
N VAL A 44 -10.13 1.98 -5.05
CA VAL A 44 -9.85 0.55 -4.86
C VAL A 44 -11.14 -0.22 -4.58
N GLU A 45 -12.00 0.28 -3.69
CA GLU A 45 -13.31 -0.32 -3.40
C GLU A 45 -14.25 -0.27 -4.61
N GLU A 46 -14.33 0.88 -5.30
CA GLU A 46 -15.12 1.03 -6.54
C GLU A 46 -14.65 0.09 -7.65
N GLY A 47 -13.35 -0.24 -7.68
CA GLY A 47 -12.75 -1.24 -8.55
C GLY A 47 -13.09 -2.69 -8.20
N GLY A 48 -13.84 -2.92 -7.11
CA GLY A 48 -14.25 -4.24 -6.64
C GLY A 48 -13.19 -4.99 -5.83
N ALA A 49 -12.11 -4.32 -5.41
CA ALA A 49 -11.15 -4.90 -4.50
C ALA A 49 -11.64 -4.81 -3.05
N THR A 50 -11.11 -5.67 -2.19
CA THR A 50 -11.44 -5.69 -0.75
C THR A 50 -10.32 -5.01 0.02
N LEU A 51 -10.66 -3.95 0.78
CA LEU A 51 -9.72 -3.34 1.73
C LEU A 51 -9.48 -4.29 2.90
N VAL A 52 -8.22 -4.41 3.31
CA VAL A 52 -7.80 -5.25 4.44
C VAL A 52 -7.42 -4.34 5.59
N GLY A 53 -8.15 -4.41 6.70
CA GLY A 53 -7.95 -3.53 7.84
C GLY A 53 -8.60 -2.15 7.65
N GLY A 54 -8.04 -1.12 8.28
CA GLY A 54 -8.49 0.26 8.16
C GLY A 54 -7.30 1.21 8.11
N VAL A 55 -7.56 2.50 7.90
CA VAL A 55 -6.48 3.49 7.84
C VAL A 55 -5.78 3.59 9.18
N GLU A 56 -4.46 3.46 9.16
CA GLU A 56 -3.58 3.66 10.30
C GLU A 56 -2.83 4.99 10.17
N GLU A 57 -2.77 5.76 11.26
CA GLU A 57 -2.07 7.04 11.32
C GLU A 57 -0.88 6.95 12.27
N TYR A 58 0.29 7.33 11.76
CA TYR A 58 1.54 7.38 12.49
C TYR A 58 2.19 8.76 12.33
N ASP A 59 3.14 9.09 13.19
CA ASP A 59 3.89 10.35 13.11
C ASP A 59 4.63 10.54 11.76
N TYR A 60 4.86 9.44 11.03
CA TYR A 60 5.55 9.42 9.74
C TYR A 60 4.63 9.24 8.52
N GLY A 61 3.30 9.13 8.69
CA GLY A 61 2.37 9.03 7.58
C GLY A 61 1.10 8.23 7.85
N ARG A 62 0.24 8.16 6.83
CA ARG A 62 -1.03 7.41 6.83
C ARG A 62 -0.93 6.22 5.88
N PHE A 63 -1.51 5.08 6.25
CA PHE A 63 -1.48 3.83 5.49
C PHE A 63 -2.87 3.21 5.46
N GLY A 64 -3.24 2.59 4.35
CA GLY A 64 -4.52 1.91 4.18
C GLY A 64 -4.47 0.88 3.06
#